data_AF-A0A352W1C8-F1
#
_entry.id   AF-A0A352W1C8-F1
#
_cell.length_a   1.000
_cell.length_b   1.000
_cell.length_c   1.000
_cell.angle_alpha   90.00
_cell.angle_beta   90.00
_cell.angle_gamma   90.00
#
_symmetry.space_group_name_H-M   'P 1'
#
loop_
_entity.id
_entity.type
_entity.pdbx_description
1 polymer ?
#
loop_
_entity_poly.entity_id
_entity_poly.type
_entity_poly.pdbx_seq_one_letter_code
_entity_poly.pdbx_strand_id
1 'polypeptide(L)'
;QIMENNKYKQAINQLVGWKKDGIWPSYDFEKMGEHIEKKGLVLFKQIGSALVRIASAHALVDEIISELSSHPEKWLNKEFILWRNICQKKSL
;
A
#
# COMPACT_ATOMS: atom_id res chain seq x y z
N GLN A 1 -33.90 -18.60 -0.26
CA GLN A 1 -33.17 -17.32 -0.44
C GLN A 1 -31.71 -17.51 0.00
N ILE A 2 -30.93 -18.38 -0.68
CA ILE A 2 -29.53 -18.70 -0.31
C ILE A 2 -28.70 -19.01 -1.59
N MET A 3 -28.93 -18.31 -2.71
CA MET A 3 -28.18 -18.57 -3.96
C MET A 3 -27.54 -17.33 -4.61
N GLU A 4 -27.65 -16.14 -4.02
CA GLU A 4 -26.94 -14.95 -4.52
C GLU A 4 -25.52 -14.78 -3.94
N ASN A 5 -25.16 -15.57 -2.91
CA ASN A 5 -23.99 -15.30 -2.06
C ASN A 5 -22.64 -15.83 -2.56
N ASN A 6 -22.60 -16.58 -3.67
CA ASN A 6 -21.36 -17.22 -4.13
C ASN A 6 -20.55 -16.31 -5.08
N LYS A 7 -21.25 -15.53 -5.92
CA LYS A 7 -20.63 -14.59 -6.87
C LYS A 7 -19.95 -13.43 -6.16
N TYR A 8 -20.57 -12.90 -5.09
CA TYR A 8 -19.98 -11.84 -4.26
C TYR A 8 -18.77 -12.33 -3.46
N LYS A 9 -18.82 -13.54 -2.86
CA LYS A 9 -17.65 -14.13 -2.19
C LYS A 9 -16.48 -14.37 -3.15
N GLN A 10 -16.76 -14.83 -4.38
CA GLN A 10 -15.74 -14.95 -5.41
C GLN A 10 -15.15 -13.60 -5.82
N ALA A 11 -15.99 -12.58 -6.02
CA ALA A 11 -15.54 -11.23 -6.35
C ALA A 11 -14.70 -10.60 -5.22
N ILE A 12 -15.10 -10.81 -3.95
CA ILE A 12 -14.34 -10.35 -2.78
C ILE A 12 -13.01 -11.09 -2.66
N ASN A 13 -12.97 -12.40 -2.89
CA ASN A 13 -11.72 -13.17 -2.92
C ASN A 13 -10.80 -12.79 -4.08
N GLN A 14 -11.35 -12.33 -5.21
CA GLN A 14 -10.59 -11.74 -6.32
C GLN A 14 -10.16 -10.28 -6.05
N LEU A 15 -10.82 -9.59 -5.13
CA LEU A 15 -10.48 -8.24 -4.66
C LEU A 15 -9.48 -8.24 -3.49
N VAL A 16 -8.96 -9.41 -3.09
CA VAL A 16 -7.83 -9.53 -2.16
C VAL A 16 -6.54 -9.15 -2.90
N GLY A 17 -6.36 -7.84 -3.09
CA GLY A 17 -5.20 -7.24 -3.75
C GLY A 17 -5.33 -7.19 -5.27
N TRP A 18 -5.26 -5.97 -5.82
CA TRP A 18 -5.18 -5.75 -7.27
C TRP A 18 -3.78 -6.12 -7.78
N LYS A 19 -3.44 -7.42 -7.74
CA LYS A 19 -2.19 -7.99 -8.28
C LYS A 19 -2.25 -8.09 -9.81
N LYS A 20 -2.62 -6.99 -10.47
CA LYS A 20 -2.58 -6.87 -11.93
C LYS A 20 -1.28 -6.20 -12.32
N ASP A 21 -0.53 -6.85 -13.21
CA ASP A 21 0.61 -6.21 -13.88
C ASP A 21 0.15 -4.90 -14.54
N GLY A 22 0.83 -3.80 -14.21
CA GLY A 22 0.58 -2.48 -14.81
C GLY A 22 -0.35 -1.52 -14.04
N ILE A 23 -0.95 -1.90 -12.90
CA ILE A 23 -1.60 -0.95 -11.98
C ILE A 23 -0.81 -0.86 -10.68
N TRP A 24 0.02 0.18 -10.56
CA TRP A 24 0.96 0.46 -9.46
C TRP A 24 1.67 -0.78 -8.85
N PRO A 25 2.36 -1.61 -9.67
CA PRO A 25 2.88 -2.93 -9.26
C PRO A 25 4.16 -2.88 -8.41
N SER A 26 4.58 -1.68 -8.02
CA SER A 26 5.91 -1.44 -7.47
C SER A 26 5.89 -0.86 -6.07
N TYR A 27 4.78 -0.83 -5.35
CA TYR A 27 4.76 -0.35 -3.96
C TYR A 27 4.01 -1.30 -3.04
N ASP A 28 4.70 -1.81 -2.01
CA ASP A 28 4.12 -2.72 -1.03
C ASP A 28 3.30 -1.96 0.03
N PHE A 29 2.02 -1.71 -0.30
CA PHE A 29 1.09 -1.00 0.57
C PHE A 29 0.81 -1.72 1.88
N GLU A 30 0.80 -3.05 1.89
CA GLU A 30 0.54 -3.85 3.09
C GLU A 30 1.69 -3.70 4.07
N LYS A 31 2.92 -3.93 3.60
CA LYS A 31 4.13 -3.78 4.41
C LYS A 31 4.34 -2.35 4.88
N MET A 32 4.08 -1.35 4.03
CA MET A 32 4.12 0.05 4.48
C MET A 32 3.04 0.30 5.54
N GLY A 33 1.84 -0.23 5.34
CA GLY A 33 0.76 -0.14 6.29
C GLY A 33 1.17 -0.65 7.67
N GLU A 34 1.82 -1.81 7.75
CA GLU A 34 2.35 -2.35 9.01
C GLU A 34 3.48 -1.49 9.60
N HIS A 35 4.37 -0.95 8.76
CA HIS A 35 5.47 -0.09 9.20
C HIS A 35 4.96 1.18 9.89
N ILE A 36 3.98 1.83 9.26
CA ILE A 36 3.34 3.04 9.77
C ILE A 36 2.55 2.73 11.06
N GLU A 37 1.90 1.57 11.16
CA GLU A 37 1.29 1.11 12.42
C GLU A 37 2.33 0.93 13.53
N LYS A 38 3.44 0.25 13.25
CA LYS A 38 4.54 0.04 14.21
C LYS A 38 5.18 1.35 14.67
N LYS A 39 5.11 2.41 13.85
CA LYS A 39 5.54 3.78 14.19
C LYS A 39 4.53 4.55 15.05
N GLY A 40 3.36 3.97 15.34
CA GLY A 40 2.31 4.63 16.14
C GLY A 40 1.56 5.74 15.39
N LEU A 41 1.66 5.77 14.05
CA LEU A 41 1.02 6.79 13.21
C LEU A 41 -0.43 6.43 12.86
N VAL A 42 -0.88 5.23 13.22
CA VAL A 42 -2.23 4.73 12.99
C VAL A 42 -2.95 4.54 14.32
N LEU A 43 -4.15 5.11 14.40
CA LEU A 43 -5.12 4.84 15.44
C LEU A 43 -6.16 3.84 14.92
N PHE A 44 -6.59 2.96 15.80
CA PHE A 44 -7.68 2.03 15.52
C PHE A 44 -8.95 2.48 16.22
N LYS A 45 -10.08 2.44 15.51
CA LYS A 45 -11.39 2.75 16.07
C LYS A 45 -12.43 1.79 15.52
N GLN A 46 -13.45 1.49 16.33
CA GLN A 46 -14.60 0.72 15.86
C GLN A 46 -15.72 1.67 15.44
N ILE A 47 -16.27 1.46 14.25
CA ILE A 47 -17.45 2.16 13.74
C ILE A 47 -18.47 1.08 13.33
N GLY A 48 -19.52 0.91 14.13
CA GLY A 48 -20.43 -0.23 13.99
C GLY A 48 -19.69 -1.56 14.21
N SER A 49 -19.82 -2.50 13.28
CA SER A 49 -19.08 -3.77 13.31
C SER A 49 -17.69 -3.71 12.65
N ALA A 50 -17.32 -2.58 12.01
CA ALA A 50 -16.06 -2.44 11.30
C ALA A 50 -14.96 -1.86 12.18
N LEU A 51 -13.76 -2.46 12.13
CA LEU A 51 -12.53 -1.88 12.66
C LEU A 51 -11.92 -0.99 11.57
N VAL A 52 -11.73 0.29 11.88
CA VAL A 52 -11.14 1.28 10.96
C VAL A 52 -9.76 1.71 11.44
N ARG A 53 -8.89 1.99 10.46
CA ARG A 53 -7.59 2.61 10.64
C ARG A 53 -7.71 4.10 10.34
N ILE A 54 -7.21 4.93 11.24
CA ILE A 54 -7.24 6.39 11.13
C ILE A 54 -5.81 6.89 11.26
N ALA A 55 -5.35 7.70 10.32
CA ALA A 55 -4.03 8.31 10.34
C ALA A 55 -4.12 9.77 9.92
N SER A 56 -3.22 10.62 10.44
CA SER A 56 -3.04 11.97 9.91
C SER A 56 -2.43 11.88 8.52
N ALA A 57 -3.07 12.47 7.51
CA ALA A 57 -2.58 12.43 6.13
C ALA A 57 -1.18 13.04 6.00
N HIS A 58 -0.91 14.15 6.70
CA HIS A 58 0.41 14.77 6.70
C HIS A 58 1.47 13.82 7.24
N ALA A 59 1.26 13.28 8.45
CA ALA A 59 2.22 12.38 9.08
C ALA A 59 2.43 11.09 8.26
N LEU A 60 1.36 10.58 7.64
CA LEU A 60 1.41 9.43 6.75
C LEU A 60 2.29 9.71 5.52
N VAL A 61 2.04 10.83 4.84
CA VAL A 61 2.76 11.20 3.61
C VAL A 61 4.23 11.49 3.90
N ASP A 62 4.52 12.22 4.98
CA ASP A 62 5.90 12.56 5.37
C ASP A 62 6.73 11.30 5.65
N GLU A 63 6.17 10.34 6.40
CA GLU A 63 6.85 9.06 6.66
C GLU A 63 7.06 8.25 5.38
N ILE A 64 6.05 8.18 4.50
CA ILE A 64 6.15 7.47 3.22
C ILE A 64 7.24 8.08 2.34
N ILE A 65 7.28 9.41 2.21
CA ILE A 65 8.30 10.10 1.42
C ILE A 65 9.69 9.87 2.02
N SER A 66 9.82 9.94 3.34
CA SER A 66 11.08 9.67 4.05
C SER A 66 11.61 8.28 3.75
N GLU A 67 10.76 7.26 3.86
CA GLU A 67 11.11 5.87 3.62
C GLU A 67 11.40 5.57 2.14
N LEU A 68 10.62 6.12 1.21
CA LEU A 68 10.86 5.96 -0.23
C LEU A 68 12.14 6.68 -0.71
N SER A 69 12.49 7.78 -0.05
CA SER A 69 13.71 8.53 -0.37
C SER A 69 14.96 7.82 0.16
N SER A 70 14.87 7.27 1.37
CA SER A 70 16.02 6.70 2.09
C SER A 70 16.25 5.22 1.80
N HIS A 71 15.19 4.44 1.64
CA HIS A 71 15.24 2.98 1.50
C HIS A 71 14.27 2.45 0.41
N PRO A 72 14.33 2.97 -0.82
CA PRO A 72 13.40 2.58 -1.89
C PRO A 72 13.35 1.07 -2.13
N GLU A 73 14.46 0.35 -1.94
CA GLU A 73 14.58 -1.10 -2.10
C GLU A 73 13.76 -1.94 -1.11
N LYS A 74 13.33 -1.36 0.01
CA LYS A 74 12.45 -2.04 0.97
C LYS A 74 11.00 -2.06 0.52
N TRP A 75 10.61 -1.09 -0.31
CA TRP A 75 9.23 -0.76 -0.62
C TRP A 75 8.89 -0.94 -2.09
N LEU A 76 9.91 -0.84 -2.95
CA LEU A 76 9.78 -0.86 -4.39
C LEU A 76 10.41 -2.09 -5.02
N ASN A 77 9.82 -2.55 -6.12
CA ASN A 77 10.41 -3.64 -6.89
C ASN A 77 11.69 -3.20 -7.62
N LYS A 78 12.51 -4.18 -8.02
CA LYS A 78 13.82 -3.93 -8.62
C LYS A 78 13.72 -3.22 -9.96
N GLU A 79 12.71 -3.55 -10.76
CA GLU A 79 12.47 -2.98 -12.08
C GLU A 79 12.21 -1.47 -11.99
N PHE A 80 11.40 -1.05 -11.02
CA PHE A 80 11.07 0.35 -10.81
C PHE A 80 12.28 1.14 -10.28
N ILE A 81 13.07 0.55 -9.38
CA ILE A 81 14.29 1.19 -8.86
C ILE A 81 15.31 1.38 -9.99
N LEU A 82 15.48 0.38 -10.85
CA LEU A 82 16.36 0.47 -12.01
C LEU A 82 15.90 1.62 -12.94
N TRP A 83 14.60 1.67 -13.25
CA TRP A 83 14.02 2.76 -14.04
C TRP A 83 14.26 4.14 -13.40
N ARG A 84 13.97 4.29 -12.09
CA ARG A 84 14.20 5.54 -11.35
C ARG A 84 15.65 6.00 -11.45
N ASN A 85 16.60 5.09 -11.26
CA ASN A 85 18.03 5.39 -11.30
C ASN A 85 18.48 5.83 -12.70
N ILE A 86 17.91 5.24 -13.77
CA ILE A 86 18.17 5.67 -15.15
C ILE A 86 17.65 7.09 -15.37
N CYS A 87 16.43 7.40 -14.90
CA CYS A 87 15.84 8.73 -15.03
C CYS A 87 16.64 9.81 -14.28
N GLN A 88 17.08 9.52 -13.05
CA GLN A 88 17.88 10.47 -12.26
C GLN A 88 19.26 10.75 -12.90
N LYS A 89 19.92 9.73 -13.45
CA LYS A 89 21.21 9.89 -14.14
C LYS A 89 21.12 10.70 -15.43
N LYS A 90 19.97 10.68 -16.11
CA LYS A 90 19.73 11.48 -17.33
C LYS A 90 19.39 12.94 -17.05
N SER A 91 19.19 13.31 -15.79
CA SER A 91 18.82 14.66 -15.38
C SER A 91 20.02 15.51 -14.91
N LEU A 92 21.25 14.99 -15.04
CA LEU A 92 22.54 15.66 -14.80
C LEU A 92 23.27 15.83 -16.13
#